data_AF-A0A4V6QIU0-F1
#
_entry.id   AF-A0A4V6QIU0-F1
#
_cell.length_a   1.000
_cell.length_b   1.000
_cell.length_c   1.000
_cell.angle_alpha   90.00
_cell.angle_beta   90.00
_cell.angle_gamma   90.00
#
_symmetry.space_group_name_H-M   'P 1'
#
loop_
_entity.id
_entity.type
_entity.pdbx_description
1 polymer ?
#
loop_
_entity_poly.entity_id
_entity_poly.type
_entity_poly.pdbx_seq_one_letter_code
_entity_poly.pdbx_strand_id
1 'polypeptide(L)'
;MQPDRSPLDLERLAPAARGRPRMRVGVGAAVVLLLLALVVAVIVSAVGQQAGQRTVGSKAVSISPGSSATFEPFDAGAGEGGAPGEATATDAGVIIFVHVLGAVARPGLFQLHDGDRVMDAIAAAGGRTAEADPAGVNLARLLSDGEQFYVPRQGEVPPELPATAGGSAVGGSGGANAKAPKVNLNTATVADLDSLPRIGPTMAQRILDYRAKNGRFTSIDGLRDVAGIGDKTFEALKDFITI
;
A
#
# COMPACT_ATOMS: atom_id res chain seq x y z
N MET A 1 -57.94 -34.82 -53.97
CA MET A 1 -57.34 -36.13 -53.64
C MET A 1 -56.05 -35.87 -52.90
N GLN A 2 -56.02 -36.15 -51.60
CA GLN A 2 -54.82 -36.16 -50.78
C GLN A 2 -54.73 -37.58 -50.20
N PRO A 3 -53.53 -38.16 -50.19
CA PRO A 3 -53.08 -38.91 -49.02
C PRO A 3 -51.67 -38.39 -48.62
N ASP A 4 -51.39 -37.94 -47.39
CA ASP A 4 -51.20 -38.71 -46.14
C ASP A 4 -50.31 -39.95 -46.37
N ARG A 5 -49.13 -40.19 -45.77
CA ARG A 5 -48.29 -39.60 -44.71
C ARG A 5 -46.86 -40.16 -44.91
N SER A 6 -45.79 -39.39 -44.66
CA SER A 6 -44.81 -39.50 -43.53
C SER A 6 -44.06 -40.85 -43.47
N PRO A 7 -43.08 -41.14 -42.58
CA PRO A 7 -42.12 -40.34 -41.82
C PRO A 7 -40.70 -41.00 -41.88
N LEU A 8 -39.68 -40.39 -42.48
CA LEU A 8 -38.27 -40.75 -42.24
C LEU A 8 -37.43 -39.47 -42.40
N ASP A 9 -37.33 -38.64 -41.36
CA ASP A 9 -36.30 -38.76 -40.33
C ASP A 9 -34.87 -38.89 -40.88
N LEU A 10 -34.07 -37.89 -40.50
CA LEU A 10 -32.72 -38.11 -39.97
C LEU A 10 -31.58 -38.42 -40.95
N GLU A 11 -31.65 -37.97 -42.21
CA GLU A 11 -30.44 -37.87 -43.04
C GLU A 11 -29.80 -36.47 -42.89
N ARG A 12 -29.10 -36.29 -41.77
CA ARG A 12 -27.83 -35.53 -41.67
C ARG A 12 -27.86 -34.07 -42.14
N LEU A 13 -27.99 -33.08 -41.25
CA LEU A 13 -26.88 -32.66 -40.38
C LEU A 13 -25.50 -32.89 -41.03
N ALA A 14 -25.16 -32.10 -42.04
CA ALA A 14 -23.79 -31.86 -42.44
C ALA A 14 -23.46 -30.37 -42.18
N PRO A 15 -22.64 -30.04 -41.17
CA PRO A 15 -22.11 -28.69 -41.05
C PRO A 15 -21.18 -28.45 -42.24
N ALA A 16 -21.46 -27.42 -43.02
CA ALA A 16 -20.55 -26.90 -44.04
C ALA A 16 -19.24 -26.48 -43.35
N ALA A 17 -18.26 -27.38 -43.31
CA ALA A 17 -16.91 -27.10 -42.89
C ALA A 17 -16.28 -26.14 -43.90
N ARG A 18 -16.22 -24.84 -43.54
CA ARG A 18 -15.38 -23.87 -44.25
C ARG A 18 -13.94 -24.37 -44.20
N GLY A 19 -13.46 -24.87 -45.33
CA GLY A 19 -12.04 -25.19 -45.51
C GLY A 19 -11.23 -23.92 -45.29
N ARG A 20 -10.43 -23.88 -44.22
CA ARG A 20 -9.35 -22.89 -44.10
C ARG A 20 -8.39 -23.17 -45.25
N PRO A 21 -8.01 -22.17 -46.07
CA PRO A 21 -7.03 -22.38 -47.13
C PRO A 21 -5.74 -22.81 -46.44
N ARG A 22 -5.36 -24.07 -46.67
CA ARG A 22 -4.04 -24.56 -46.30
C ARG A 22 -3.05 -23.88 -47.24
N MET A 23 -2.63 -22.67 -46.88
CA MET A 23 -1.47 -22.05 -47.49
C MET A 23 -0.30 -22.99 -47.21
N ARG A 24 0.08 -23.74 -48.25
CA ARG A 24 1.35 -24.45 -48.29
C ARG A 24 2.41 -23.37 -48.33
N VAL A 25 2.79 -22.87 -47.16
CA VAL A 25 4.02 -22.11 -47.00
C VAL A 25 5.11 -23.08 -47.43
N GLY A 26 5.64 -22.89 -48.65
CA GLY A 26 6.74 -23.71 -49.14
C GLY A 26 7.84 -23.69 -48.09
N VAL A 27 8.50 -24.84 -47.87
CA VAL A 27 9.53 -24.98 -46.82
C VAL A 27 10.54 -23.82 -46.88
N GLY A 28 10.84 -23.30 -48.08
CA GLY A 28 11.66 -22.10 -48.27
C GLY A 28 11.13 -20.82 -47.58
N ALA A 29 9.82 -20.54 -47.64
CA ALA A 29 9.24 -19.37 -46.98
C ALA A 29 9.23 -19.51 -45.44
N ALA A 30 9.06 -20.73 -44.92
CA ALA A 30 9.19 -20.99 -43.49
C ALA A 30 10.63 -20.81 -43.00
N VAL A 31 11.62 -21.26 -43.78
CA VAL A 31 13.04 -21.06 -43.48
C VAL A 31 13.41 -19.58 -43.53
N VAL A 32 12.93 -18.82 -44.53
CA VAL A 32 13.16 -17.38 -44.62
C VAL A 32 12.57 -16.64 -43.43
N LEU A 33 11.34 -16.95 -43.02
CA LEU A 33 10.72 -16.34 -41.84
C LEU A 33 11.46 -16.70 -40.54
N LEU A 34 11.97 -17.93 -40.42
CA LEU A 34 12.75 -18.36 -39.25
C LEU A 34 14.09 -17.64 -39.19
N LEU A 35 14.80 -17.51 -40.32
CA LEU A 35 16.05 -16.75 -40.40
C LEU A 35 15.82 -15.27 -40.09
N LEU A 36 14.74 -14.68 -40.59
CA LEU A 36 14.39 -13.28 -40.34
C LEU A 36 14.03 -13.04 -38.87
N ALA A 37 13.29 -13.96 -38.25
CA ALA A 37 13.01 -13.93 -36.81
C ALA A 37 14.29 -14.06 -35.96
N LEU A 38 15.24 -14.91 -36.37
CA LEU A 38 16.51 -15.08 -35.67
C LEU A 38 17.37 -13.81 -35.77
N VAL A 39 17.43 -13.17 -36.94
CA VAL A 39 18.13 -11.88 -37.12
C VAL A 39 17.52 -10.80 -36.23
N VAL A 40 16.19 -10.70 -36.18
CA VAL A 40 15.50 -9.73 -35.31
C VAL A 40 15.79 -10.01 -33.83
N ALA A 41 15.78 -11.28 -33.40
CA ALA A 41 16.11 -11.66 -32.03
C ALA A 41 17.55 -11.29 -31.63
N VAL A 42 18.52 -11.48 -32.54
CA VAL A 42 19.93 -11.08 -32.32
C VAL A 42 20.05 -9.56 -32.20
N ILE A 43 19.36 -8.79 -33.03
CA ILE A 43 19.39 -7.31 -32.97
C ILE A 43 18.79 -6.80 -31.65
N VAL A 44 17.64 -7.34 -31.22
CA VAL A 44 17.01 -6.96 -29.93
C VAL A 44 17.91 -7.32 -28.75
N SER A 45 18.57 -8.48 -28.78
CA SER A 45 19.52 -8.88 -27.75
C SER A 45 20.76 -7.98 -27.70
N ALA A 46 21.26 -7.51 -28.85
CA ALA A 46 22.42 -6.63 -28.91
C ALA A 46 22.09 -5.22 -28.38
N VAL A 47 20.90 -4.69 -28.67
CA VAL A 47 20.46 -3.37 -28.20
C VAL A 47 20.13 -3.38 -26.70
N GLY A 48 19.60 -4.48 -26.16
CA GLY A 48 19.31 -4.62 -24.73
C GLY A 48 20.54 -4.69 -23.83
N GLN A 49 21.69 -5.15 -24.34
CA GLN A 49 22.94 -5.26 -23.57
C GLN A 49 23.69 -3.92 -23.44
N GLN A 50 23.37 -2.92 -24.27
CA GLN A 50 24.12 -1.67 -24.32
C GLN A 50 23.66 -0.63 -23.28
N ALA A 51 22.54 -0.87 -22.58
CA ALA A 51 22.06 -0.03 -21.48
C ALA A 51 22.63 -0.42 -20.09
N GLY A 52 23.35 -1.54 -19.99
CA GLY A 52 23.80 -2.12 -18.70
C GLY A 52 25.27 -1.90 -18.32
N GLN A 53 26.11 -1.31 -19.18
CA GLN A 53 27.52 -1.10 -18.87
C GLN A 53 27.89 0.38 -18.94
N ARG A 54 27.44 1.15 -17.93
CA ARG A 54 28.21 2.32 -17.48
C ARG A 54 29.35 1.80 -16.61
N THR A 55 30.47 1.52 -17.26
CA THR A 55 31.78 1.35 -16.61
C THR A 55 32.07 2.61 -15.80
N VAL A 56 31.96 2.52 -14.48
CA VAL A 56 32.55 3.52 -13.58
C VAL A 56 34.06 3.39 -13.77
N GLY A 57 34.64 4.32 -14.54
CA GLY A 57 36.07 4.41 -14.72
C GLY A 57 36.73 4.69 -13.37
N SER A 58 37.28 3.66 -12.74
CA SER A 58 38.25 3.79 -11.66
C SER A 58 39.54 4.35 -12.25
N LYS A 59 39.58 5.67 -12.43
CA LYS A 59 40.82 6.41 -12.58
C LYS A 59 41.56 6.25 -11.25
N ALA A 60 42.58 5.39 -11.24
CA ALA A 60 43.47 5.21 -10.12
C ALA A 60 44.07 6.57 -9.74
N VAL A 61 43.59 7.13 -8.62
CA VAL A 61 44.23 8.27 -7.97
C VAL A 61 45.35 7.68 -7.13
N SER A 62 46.57 7.75 -7.65
CA SER A 62 47.78 7.48 -6.88
C SER A 62 47.95 8.58 -5.85
N ILE A 63 47.62 8.29 -4.59
CA ILE A 63 47.91 9.16 -3.46
C ILE A 63 49.27 8.76 -2.91
N SER A 64 50.24 9.66 -3.01
CA SER A 64 51.59 9.50 -2.45
C SER A 64 51.50 9.51 -0.91
N PRO A 65 52.09 8.54 -0.18
CA PRO A 65 52.04 8.56 1.28
C PRO A 65 53.08 9.54 1.79
N GLY A 66 52.63 10.57 2.49
CA GLY A 66 53.53 11.57 3.05
C GLY A 66 52.80 12.72 3.70
N SER A 67 52.07 12.45 4.80
CA SER A 67 52.11 13.33 5.96
C SER A 67 51.40 12.67 7.13
N SER A 68 52.19 12.36 8.15
CA SER A 68 51.77 11.88 9.46
C SER A 68 50.90 12.93 10.13
N ALA A 69 49.64 12.59 10.41
CA ALA A 69 48.88 13.23 11.47
C ALA A 69 48.52 12.15 12.48
N THR A 70 49.20 12.22 13.62
CA THR A 70 48.95 11.43 14.81
C THR A 70 47.47 11.54 15.20
N PHE A 71 46.73 10.46 15.02
CA PHE A 71 45.46 10.25 15.72
C PHE A 71 45.74 9.25 16.84
N GLU A 72 45.54 9.70 18.08
CA GLU A 72 45.59 8.83 19.25
C GLU A 72 44.46 7.78 19.16
N PRO A 73 44.75 6.50 19.39
CA PRO A 73 43.76 5.43 19.26
C PRO A 73 42.78 5.49 20.43
N PHE A 74 41.48 5.48 20.12
CA PHE A 74 40.50 5.03 21.10
C PHE A 74 40.62 3.51 21.21
N ASP A 75 40.88 3.06 22.43
CA ASP A 75 41.04 1.65 22.79
C ASP A 75 39.69 0.93 22.66
N ALA A 76 39.55 0.11 21.63
CA ALA A 76 38.48 -0.87 21.50
C ALA A 76 39.15 -2.21 21.18
N GLY A 77 39.15 -3.08 22.19
CA GLY A 77 39.91 -4.31 22.23
C GLY A 77 39.72 -5.20 21.00
N ALA A 78 40.83 -5.84 20.64
CA ALA A 78 40.87 -6.91 19.65
C ALA A 78 39.93 -8.06 20.04
N GLY A 79 39.07 -8.44 19.11
CA GLY A 79 38.43 -9.74 19.02
C GLY A 79 38.47 -10.18 17.56
N GLU A 80 39.03 -11.36 17.32
CA GLU A 80 39.40 -11.93 16.02
C GLU A 80 38.28 -12.08 14.98
N GLY A 81 38.68 -11.95 13.71
CA GLY A 81 38.33 -12.85 12.60
C GLY A 81 36.86 -13.20 12.36
N GLY A 82 36.23 -12.49 11.43
CA GLY A 82 35.00 -12.93 10.78
C GLY A 82 34.94 -12.47 9.32
N ALA A 83 34.93 -13.41 8.39
CA ALA A 83 34.76 -13.21 6.95
C ALA A 83 33.48 -12.41 6.62
N PRO A 84 33.36 -11.78 5.42
CA PRO A 84 32.13 -11.10 5.02
C PRO A 84 30.97 -12.08 5.05
N GLY A 85 30.04 -11.85 5.98
CA GLY A 85 28.92 -12.72 6.26
C GLY A 85 28.07 -12.96 5.03
N GLU A 86 27.95 -14.24 4.66
CA GLU A 86 26.79 -14.78 3.98
C GLU A 86 25.52 -14.23 4.62
N ALA A 87 24.60 -13.77 3.78
CA ALA A 87 23.24 -13.45 4.16
C ALA A 87 22.67 -14.63 4.95
N THR A 88 22.54 -14.43 6.25
CA THR A 88 22.09 -15.46 7.18
C THR A 88 20.64 -15.76 6.84
N ALA A 89 20.40 -16.95 6.30
CA ALA A 89 19.07 -17.48 6.15
C ALA A 89 18.44 -17.61 7.55
N THR A 90 17.43 -16.77 7.77
CA THR A 90 16.18 -17.08 8.48
C THR A 90 16.36 -17.70 9.87
N ASP A 91 16.34 -16.83 10.88
CA ASP A 91 15.73 -17.19 12.16
C ASP A 91 14.36 -17.82 11.88
N ALA A 92 14.12 -19.02 12.40
CA ALA A 92 12.84 -19.71 12.26
C ALA A 92 11.80 -19.03 13.16
N GLY A 93 11.56 -17.76 12.88
CA GLY A 93 10.65 -16.89 13.58
C GLY A 93 9.20 -17.31 13.35
N VAL A 94 8.33 -16.80 14.21
CA VAL A 94 6.89 -17.01 14.11
C VAL A 94 6.43 -16.56 12.71
N ILE A 95 5.76 -17.45 11.98
CA ILE A 95 5.20 -17.15 10.67
C ILE A 95 3.86 -16.43 10.87
N ILE A 96 3.67 -15.33 10.14
CA ILE A 96 2.45 -14.54 10.11
C ILE A 96 1.86 -14.49 8.70
N PHE A 97 0.54 -14.33 8.61
CA PHE A 97 -0.20 -14.17 7.36
C PHE A 97 -0.76 -12.75 7.25
N VAL A 98 -0.44 -12.09 6.14
CA VAL A 98 -0.84 -10.69 5.89
C VAL A 98 -1.53 -10.57 4.54
N HIS A 99 -2.66 -9.88 4.50
CA HIS A 99 -3.42 -9.63 3.27
C HIS A 99 -3.05 -8.26 2.67
N VAL A 100 -2.42 -8.27 1.50
CA VAL A 100 -1.98 -7.07 0.78
C VAL A 100 -2.94 -6.77 -0.38
N LEU A 101 -3.54 -5.58 -0.36
CA LEU A 101 -4.50 -5.12 -1.36
C LEU A 101 -4.03 -3.84 -2.05
N GLY A 102 -4.64 -3.52 -3.20
CA GLY A 102 -4.45 -2.24 -3.89
C GLY A 102 -3.35 -2.26 -4.95
N ALA A 103 -2.63 -1.14 -5.07
CA ALA A 103 -1.68 -0.82 -6.13
C ALA A 103 -0.31 -1.52 -5.98
N VAL A 104 -0.32 -2.85 -5.78
CA VAL A 104 0.87 -3.71 -5.76
C VAL A 104 0.86 -4.68 -6.96
N ALA A 105 2.02 -5.22 -7.34
CA ALA A 105 2.11 -6.08 -8.53
C ALA A 105 1.25 -7.36 -8.42
N ARG A 106 1.20 -7.96 -7.24
CA ARG A 106 0.39 -9.14 -6.94
C ARG A 106 -0.36 -8.96 -5.62
N PRO A 107 -1.60 -8.46 -5.63
CA PRO A 107 -2.45 -8.44 -4.44
C PRO A 107 -2.79 -9.88 -3.98
N GLY A 108 -2.91 -10.10 -2.67
CA GLY A 108 -3.23 -11.40 -2.11
C GLY A 108 -2.71 -11.62 -0.69
N LEU A 109 -2.81 -12.87 -0.21
CA LEU A 109 -2.33 -13.29 1.10
C LEU A 109 -0.86 -13.72 1.01
N PHE A 110 -0.03 -13.22 1.92
CA PHE A 110 1.40 -13.49 1.97
C PHE A 110 1.81 -14.10 3.31
N GLN A 111 2.77 -15.02 3.25
CA GLN A 111 3.42 -15.62 4.41
C GLN A 111 4.70 -14.82 4.67
N LEU A 112 4.81 -14.23 5.86
CA LEU A 112 5.90 -13.37 6.32
C LEU A 112 6.35 -13.82 7.71
N HIS A 113 7.43 -13.22 8.23
CA HIS A 113 7.91 -13.48 9.58
C HIS A 113 7.45 -12.38 10.53
N ASP A 114 7.30 -12.74 11.80
CA ASP A 114 7.11 -11.77 12.88
C ASP A 114 8.31 -10.81 12.95
N GLY A 115 8.03 -9.52 13.07
CA GLY A 115 9.03 -8.46 12.96
C GLY A 115 9.21 -7.88 11.55
N ASP A 116 8.68 -8.52 10.50
CA ASP A 116 8.65 -7.95 9.15
C ASP A 116 7.82 -6.66 9.13
N ARG A 117 8.20 -5.73 8.25
CA ARG A 117 7.53 -4.44 8.07
C ARG A 117 6.66 -4.44 6.82
N VAL A 118 5.80 -3.45 6.71
CA VAL A 118 4.94 -3.22 5.53
C VAL A 118 5.75 -3.21 4.22
N MET A 119 6.97 -2.64 4.22
CA MET A 119 7.86 -2.68 3.06
C MET A 119 8.21 -4.10 2.59
N ASP A 120 8.36 -5.05 3.52
CA ASP A 120 8.71 -6.43 3.22
C ASP A 120 7.51 -7.18 2.62
N ALA A 121 6.31 -6.94 3.14
CA ALA A 121 5.07 -7.44 2.54
C ALA A 121 4.84 -6.89 1.11
N ILE A 122 5.12 -5.60 0.89
CA ILE A 122 5.04 -5.00 -0.45
C ILE A 122 6.09 -5.60 -1.38
N ALA A 123 7.32 -5.85 -0.90
CA ALA A 123 8.35 -6.52 -1.68
C ALA A 123 7.93 -7.95 -2.05
N ALA A 124 7.36 -8.71 -1.10
CA ALA A 124 6.80 -10.04 -1.32
C ALA A 124 5.64 -10.03 -2.34
N ALA A 125 4.84 -8.95 -2.37
CA ALA A 125 3.81 -8.69 -3.37
C ALA A 125 4.37 -8.28 -4.75
N GLY A 126 5.69 -8.28 -4.96
CA GLY A 126 6.34 -7.90 -6.21
C GLY A 126 6.54 -6.40 -6.39
N GLY A 127 6.45 -5.63 -5.29
CA GLY A 127 6.61 -4.19 -5.28
C GLY A 127 5.34 -3.41 -5.57
N ARG A 128 5.45 -2.10 -5.41
CA ARG A 128 4.41 -1.13 -5.79
C ARG A 128 4.30 -1.02 -7.30
N THR A 129 3.08 -0.85 -7.81
CA THR A 129 2.87 -0.45 -9.21
C THR A 129 3.28 1.02 -9.42
N ALA A 130 3.42 1.45 -10.69
CA ALA A 130 3.77 2.83 -11.02
C ALA A 130 2.70 3.86 -10.59
N GLU A 131 1.46 3.40 -10.39
CA GLU A 131 0.34 4.24 -9.98
C GLU A 131 0.20 4.34 -8.46
N ALA A 132 0.98 3.56 -7.69
CA ALA A 132 0.87 3.53 -6.23
C ALA A 132 1.31 4.85 -5.58
N ASP A 133 0.56 5.32 -4.60
CA ASP A 133 0.96 6.45 -3.77
C ASP A 133 2.01 6.02 -2.75
N PRO A 134 3.23 6.57 -2.81
CA PRO A 134 4.27 6.23 -1.85
C PRO A 134 4.00 6.73 -0.42
N ALA A 135 3.17 7.76 -0.25
CA ALA A 135 2.79 8.31 1.03
C ALA A 135 1.55 7.62 1.64
N GLY A 136 0.85 6.79 0.86
CA GLY A 136 -0.42 6.19 1.24
C GLY A 136 -0.34 5.11 2.32
N VAL A 137 0.85 4.57 2.60
CA VAL A 137 1.06 3.57 3.65
C VAL A 137 2.37 3.85 4.40
N ASN A 138 2.35 3.68 5.72
CA ASN A 138 3.58 3.70 6.51
C ASN A 138 4.40 2.42 6.29
N LEU A 139 5.36 2.50 5.36
CA LEU A 139 6.25 1.39 4.97
C LEU A 139 7.08 0.83 6.14
N ALA A 140 7.36 1.66 7.15
CA ALA A 140 8.16 1.28 8.30
C ALA A 140 7.33 0.62 9.41
N ARG A 141 6.00 0.56 9.30
CA ARG A 141 5.17 -0.07 10.33
C ARG A 141 5.45 -1.58 10.39
N LEU A 142 5.53 -2.13 11.60
CA LEU A 142 5.59 -3.57 11.84
C LEU A 142 4.27 -4.23 11.47
N LEU A 143 4.36 -5.45 10.97
CA LEU A 143 3.21 -6.27 10.64
C LEU A 143 2.76 -7.10 11.85
N SER A 144 1.48 -7.48 11.84
CA SER A 144 0.90 -8.42 12.79
C SER A 144 0.20 -9.56 12.06
N ASP A 145 0.06 -10.71 12.71
CA ASP A 145 -0.65 -11.84 12.13
C ASP A 145 -2.14 -11.54 11.89
N GLY A 146 -2.66 -12.00 10.75
CA GLY A 146 -4.05 -11.79 10.34
C GLY A 146 -4.37 -10.36 9.90
N GLU A 147 -3.36 -9.50 9.72
CA GLU A 147 -3.56 -8.11 9.36
C GLU A 147 -3.86 -7.94 7.85
N GLN A 148 -4.58 -6.88 7.51
CA GLN A 148 -4.88 -6.47 6.14
C GLN A 148 -4.58 -4.99 5.94
N PHE A 149 -3.89 -4.63 4.85
CA PHE A 149 -3.68 -3.24 4.47
C PHE A 149 -3.85 -3.01 2.97
N TYR A 150 -4.14 -1.76 2.60
CA TYR A 150 -4.36 -1.33 1.22
C TYR A 150 -3.32 -0.33 0.79
N VAL A 151 -2.74 -0.53 -0.38
CA VAL A 151 -1.84 0.41 -1.04
C VAL A 151 -2.67 1.25 -2.03
N PRO A 152 -2.94 2.54 -1.76
CA PRO A 152 -3.73 3.36 -2.67
C PRO A 152 -2.97 3.73 -3.93
N ARG A 153 -3.71 4.07 -5.00
CA ARG A 153 -3.14 4.78 -6.14
C ARG A 153 -3.00 6.27 -5.83
N GLN A 154 -2.20 6.96 -6.62
CA GLN A 154 -2.00 8.40 -6.50
C GLN A 154 -3.33 9.16 -6.69
N GLY A 155 -3.75 9.91 -5.67
CA GLY A 155 -5.02 10.65 -5.68
C GLY A 155 -6.27 9.79 -5.47
N GLU A 156 -6.13 8.49 -5.20
CA GLU A 156 -7.23 7.61 -4.79
C GLU A 156 -7.50 7.80 -3.30
N VAL A 157 -8.76 8.06 -2.94
CA VAL A 157 -9.21 7.89 -1.56
C VAL A 157 -9.44 6.39 -1.35
N PRO A 158 -8.69 5.71 -0.45
CA PRO A 158 -8.82 4.27 -0.27
C PRO A 158 -10.27 3.87 0.01
N PRO A 159 -10.78 2.76 -0.56
CA PRO A 159 -12.04 2.18 -0.12
C PRO A 159 -11.92 1.83 1.38
N GLU A 160 -12.96 2.13 2.16
CA GLU A 160 -13.04 1.79 3.59
C GLU A 160 -13.02 0.27 3.76
N LEU A 161 -11.82 -0.32 3.80
CA LEU A 161 -11.66 -1.66 4.34
C LEU A 161 -11.88 -1.57 5.85
N PRO A 162 -12.58 -2.53 6.47
CA PRO A 162 -12.67 -2.58 7.92
C PRO A 162 -11.24 -2.73 8.48
N ALA A 163 -10.69 -1.61 8.95
CA ALA A 163 -9.39 -1.57 9.58
C ALA A 163 -9.50 -2.33 10.91
N THR A 164 -8.96 -3.53 10.98
CA THR A 164 -8.56 -4.10 12.27
C THR A 164 -7.53 -3.14 12.85
N ALA A 165 -7.82 -2.65 14.06
CA ALA A 165 -7.18 -1.54 14.72
C ALA A 165 -5.65 -1.52 14.57
N GLY A 166 -5.11 -0.55 13.81
CA GLY A 166 -3.67 -0.47 13.59
C GLY A 166 -3.20 0.62 12.64
N GLY A 167 -3.82 1.81 12.63
CA GLY A 167 -3.28 2.95 11.90
C GLY A 167 -4.30 4.05 11.63
N SER A 168 -4.10 5.19 12.28
CA SER A 168 -4.81 6.44 12.01
C SER A 168 -4.78 6.80 10.53
N ALA A 169 -5.94 6.78 9.89
CA ALA A 169 -6.21 7.58 8.70
C ALA A 169 -7.15 8.72 9.11
N VAL A 170 -6.60 9.94 9.09
CA VAL A 170 -7.35 11.19 9.14
C VAL A 170 -7.95 11.44 7.75
N GLY A 171 -9.27 11.62 7.72
CA GLY A 171 -9.96 12.58 6.84
C GLY A 171 -10.58 12.05 5.54
N GLY A 172 -11.92 12.09 5.46
CA GLY A 172 -12.56 12.23 4.14
C GLY A 172 -14.01 11.75 3.90
N SER A 173 -14.97 12.09 4.77
CA SER A 173 -16.41 12.33 4.48
C SER A 173 -17.15 11.57 3.34
N GLY A 174 -18.14 10.75 3.75
CA GLY A 174 -19.44 10.59 3.09
C GLY A 174 -19.81 9.13 2.75
N GLY A 175 -20.86 8.50 3.26
CA GLY A 175 -21.97 8.90 4.13
C GLY A 175 -23.06 7.82 4.01
N ALA A 176 -23.59 7.34 5.13
CA ALA A 176 -24.96 6.83 5.31
C ALA A 176 -25.14 6.19 6.69
N ASN A 177 -25.72 6.96 7.61
CA ASN A 177 -26.48 6.49 8.78
C ASN A 177 -25.75 5.68 9.89
N ALA A 178 -24.47 5.98 10.13
CA ALA A 178 -23.91 5.82 11.47
C ALA A 178 -23.98 7.18 12.18
N LYS A 179 -24.53 7.21 13.40
CA LYS A 179 -24.53 8.40 14.26
C LYS A 179 -23.14 9.05 14.22
N ALA A 180 -23.06 10.34 13.86
CA ALA A 180 -21.79 11.05 13.74
C ALA A 180 -20.88 10.74 14.95
N PRO A 181 -19.57 10.46 14.73
CA PRO A 181 -18.66 10.13 15.81
C PRO A 181 -18.67 11.27 16.83
N LYS A 182 -18.98 10.93 18.08
CA LYS A 182 -19.04 11.91 19.17
C LYS A 182 -17.65 12.44 19.48
N VAL A 183 -17.54 13.75 19.66
CA VAL A 183 -16.30 14.44 20.03
C VAL A 183 -16.04 14.24 21.52
N ASN A 184 -14.89 13.68 21.88
CA ASN A 184 -14.47 13.51 23.27
C ASN A 184 -13.91 14.81 23.85
N LEU A 185 -14.56 15.40 24.87
CA LEU A 185 -14.16 16.69 25.45
C LEU A 185 -12.75 16.69 26.07
N ASN A 186 -12.28 15.53 26.54
CA ASN A 186 -10.99 15.39 27.21
C ASN A 186 -9.82 15.25 26.24
N THR A 187 -10.06 14.74 25.02
CA THR A 187 -9.01 14.49 24.03
C THR A 187 -9.15 15.32 22.75
N ALA A 188 -10.28 15.99 22.55
CA ALA A 188 -10.53 16.79 21.36
C ALA A 188 -9.51 17.91 21.19
N THR A 189 -9.18 18.15 19.92
CA THR A 189 -8.39 19.30 19.46
C THR A 189 -9.30 20.51 19.19
N VAL A 190 -8.71 21.67 18.92
CA VAL A 190 -9.46 22.88 18.52
C VAL A 190 -10.32 22.60 17.29
N ALA A 191 -9.77 21.91 16.29
CA ALA A 191 -10.46 21.59 15.04
C ALA A 191 -11.65 20.64 15.27
N ASP A 192 -11.50 19.64 16.16
CA ASP A 192 -12.59 18.72 16.48
C ASP A 192 -13.75 19.45 17.18
N LEU A 193 -13.43 20.38 18.09
CA LEU A 193 -14.43 21.19 18.78
C LEU A 193 -15.10 22.21 17.86
N ASP A 194 -14.35 22.81 16.94
CA ASP A 194 -14.87 23.76 15.93
C ASP A 194 -15.84 23.10 14.92
N SER A 195 -15.76 21.78 14.76
CA SER A 195 -16.71 21.03 13.94
C SER A 195 -18.11 20.90 14.56
N LEU A 196 -18.26 21.22 15.85
CA LEU A 196 -19.51 21.06 16.58
C LEU A 196 -20.48 22.21 16.29
N PRO A 197 -21.81 21.92 16.27
CA PRO A 197 -22.80 22.96 15.99
C PRO A 197 -22.74 24.07 17.03
N ARG A 198 -22.63 25.32 16.56
CA ARG A 198 -22.52 26.55 17.38
C ARG A 198 -21.23 26.71 18.19
N ILE A 199 -20.25 25.84 18.01
CA ILE A 199 -18.90 26.03 18.54
C ILE A 199 -18.04 26.54 17.40
N GLY A 200 -17.55 27.78 17.55
CA GLY A 200 -16.53 28.35 16.67
C GLY A 200 -15.14 28.27 17.32
N PRO A 201 -14.08 28.75 16.64
CA PRO A 201 -12.70 28.65 17.11
C PRO A 201 -12.50 29.32 18.48
N THR A 202 -13.22 30.43 18.74
CA THR A 202 -13.19 31.12 20.03
C THR A 202 -13.81 30.29 21.16
N MET A 203 -14.89 29.56 20.90
CA MET A 203 -15.52 28.69 21.91
C MET A 203 -14.68 27.43 22.14
N ALA A 204 -14.16 26.83 21.06
CA ALA A 204 -13.25 25.69 21.14
C ALA A 204 -12.04 25.99 22.03
N GLN A 205 -11.41 27.16 21.86
CA GLN A 205 -10.30 27.57 22.70
C GLN A 205 -10.71 27.69 24.19
N ARG A 206 -11.88 28.25 24.49
CA ARG A 206 -12.37 28.37 25.88
C ARG A 206 -12.60 27.02 26.55
N ILE A 207 -13.04 26.01 25.80
CA ILE A 207 -13.21 24.64 26.31
C ILE A 207 -11.84 24.06 26.69
N LEU A 208 -10.81 24.26 25.85
CA LEU A 208 -9.44 23.83 26.16
C LEU A 208 -8.86 24.57 27.36
N ASP A 209 -9.09 25.89 27.44
CA ASP A 209 -8.63 26.72 28.57
C ASP A 209 -9.32 26.29 29.87
N TYR A 210 -10.62 25.97 29.81
CA TYR A 210 -11.36 25.42 30.95
C TYR A 210 -10.75 24.08 31.38
N ARG A 211 -10.46 23.18 30.44
CA ARG A 211 -9.81 21.88 30.70
C ARG A 211 -8.44 22.04 31.35
N ALA A 212 -7.66 23.02 30.90
CA ALA A 212 -6.35 23.30 31.46
C ALA A 212 -6.40 23.84 32.90
N LYS A 213 -7.45 24.61 33.22
CA LYS A 213 -7.61 25.26 34.54
C LYS A 213 -8.33 24.40 35.57
N ASN A 214 -9.40 23.72 35.16
CA ASN A 214 -10.29 22.95 36.05
C ASN A 214 -10.04 21.43 35.99
N GLY A 215 -9.19 20.99 35.06
CA GLY A 215 -8.91 19.57 34.84
C GLY A 215 -9.86 18.92 33.82
N ARG A 216 -9.86 17.60 33.80
CA ARG A 216 -10.68 16.80 32.86
C ARG A 216 -12.16 16.89 33.18
N PHE A 217 -13.00 16.87 32.14
CA PHE A 217 -14.45 16.73 32.28
C PHE A 217 -14.78 15.32 32.78
N THR A 218 -15.49 15.25 33.91
CA THR A 218 -15.99 14.00 34.51
C THR A 218 -17.41 13.64 34.04
N SER A 219 -18.11 14.60 33.45
CA SER A 219 -19.45 14.46 32.89
C SER A 219 -19.63 15.39 31.71
N ILE A 220 -20.61 15.09 30.86
CA ILE A 220 -20.96 15.94 29.72
C ILE A 220 -21.51 17.29 30.21
N ASP A 221 -22.27 17.31 31.31
CA ASP A 221 -22.85 18.52 31.91
C ASP A 221 -21.83 19.55 32.36
N GLY A 222 -20.59 19.15 32.66
CA GLY A 222 -19.50 20.09 33.00
C GLY A 222 -19.19 21.10 31.88
N LEU A 223 -19.64 20.84 30.65
CA LEU A 223 -19.53 21.79 29.56
C LEU A 223 -20.31 23.11 29.82
N ARG A 224 -21.34 23.08 30.68
CA ARG A 224 -22.11 24.26 31.10
C ARG A 224 -21.29 25.25 31.95
N ASP A 225 -20.21 24.79 32.57
CA ASP A 225 -19.33 25.64 33.37
C ASP A 225 -18.36 26.47 32.51
N VAL A 226 -18.31 26.20 31.20
CA VAL A 226 -17.50 26.95 30.24
C VAL A 226 -18.19 28.27 29.88
N ALA A 227 -17.48 29.38 30.07
CA ALA A 227 -17.98 30.72 29.77
C ALA A 227 -18.42 30.88 28.30
N GLY A 228 -19.72 31.02 28.07
CA GLY A 228 -20.34 31.15 26.75
C GLY A 228 -21.17 29.94 26.31
N ILE A 229 -21.17 28.85 27.09
CA ILE A 229 -22.03 27.69 26.86
C ILE A 229 -23.23 27.75 27.79
N GLY A 230 -24.36 28.22 27.26
CA GLY A 230 -25.66 28.16 27.95
C GLY A 230 -26.45 26.90 27.59
N ASP A 231 -27.60 26.71 28.24
CA ASP A 231 -28.47 25.53 28.04
C ASP A 231 -28.81 25.27 26.58
N LYS A 232 -29.11 26.32 25.80
CA LYS A 232 -29.44 26.19 24.37
C LYS A 232 -28.27 25.66 23.52
N THR A 233 -27.05 25.97 23.92
CA THR A 233 -25.84 25.50 23.22
C THR A 233 -25.53 24.08 23.67
N PHE A 234 -25.62 23.81 24.97
CA PHE A 234 -25.44 22.48 25.53
C PHE A 234 -26.41 21.44 24.93
N GLU A 235 -27.71 21.77 24.85
CA GLU A 235 -28.72 20.88 24.29
C GLU A 235 -28.47 20.54 22.81
N ALA A 236 -27.88 21.48 22.06
CA ALA A 236 -27.48 21.25 20.68
C ALA A 236 -26.22 20.37 20.55
N LEU A 237 -25.44 20.23 21.63
CA LEU A 237 -24.15 19.56 21.64
C LEU A 237 -24.19 18.17 22.28
N LYS A 238 -25.09 17.92 23.24
CA LYS A 238 -25.12 16.69 24.07
C LYS A 238 -25.11 15.38 23.25
N ASP A 239 -25.69 15.39 22.06
CA ASP A 239 -25.77 14.23 21.17
C ASP A 239 -24.51 14.01 20.31
N PHE A 240 -23.64 15.02 20.24
CA PHE A 240 -22.39 15.05 19.47
C PHE A 240 -21.14 14.96 20.33
N ILE A 241 -21.25 14.89 21.66
CA ILE A 241 -20.11 14.90 22.58
C ILE A 241 -20.07 13.69 23.53
N THR A 242 -18.87 13.38 24.02
CA THR A 242 -18.56 12.33 24.99
C THR A 242 -17.36 12.74 25.87
N ILE A 243 -16.97 11.92 26.85
CA ILE A 243 -15.87 12.18 27.80
C ILE A 243 -14.77 11.14 27.71
#